data_AF-A0A090QCJ7-F1
#
_entry.id   AF-A0A090QCJ7-F1
#
_cell.length_a   1.000
_cell.length_b   1.000
_cell.length_c   1.000
_cell.angle_alpha   90.00
_cell.angle_beta   90.00
_cell.angle_gamma   90.00
#
_symmetry.space_group_name_H-M   'P 1'
#
loop_
_entity.id
_entity.type
_entity.pdbx_description
1 polymer ?
#
loop_
_entity_poly.entity_id
_entity_poly.type
_entity_poly.pdbx_seq_one_letter_code
_entity_poly.pdbx_strand_id
1 'polypeptide(L)'
;MSQIFFWDDWKSGQHFVKQFMAGAFIAIVMTGLDQDMMQKNLTCRSLKDAQKNMFWFTIVLTFVNLIFLGLGVLLTEYAISTGIDAQKDALFPTIALQTKMGIGLGLVFILGLIAAAYSSADSALTSLTTSFSVDILKIEERYEVKKQNLLRKLIHVASQLFLY
;
A
#
# COMPACT_ATOMS: atom_id res chain seq x y z
N MET A 1 2.23 30.82 -5.95
CA MET A 1 3.12 29.84 -6.63
C MET A 1 3.41 28.74 -5.64
N SER A 2 3.19 27.48 -6.00
CA SER A 2 3.56 26.34 -5.15
C SER A 2 5.08 26.13 -5.22
N GLN A 3 5.75 26.13 -4.07
CA GLN A 3 7.19 25.85 -3.98
C GLN A 3 7.39 24.33 -3.86
N ILE A 4 8.16 23.76 -4.80
CA ILE A 4 8.37 22.31 -4.88
C ILE A 4 9.69 21.90 -4.20
N PHE A 5 10.70 22.77 -4.23
CA PHE A 5 12.02 22.50 -3.65
C PHE A 5 12.33 23.46 -2.51
N PHE A 6 12.65 22.92 -1.34
CA PHE A 6 13.04 23.67 -0.15
C PHE A 6 14.53 23.41 0.15
N TRP A 7 15.37 24.45 0.06
CA TRP A 7 16.82 24.34 0.23
C TRP A 7 17.36 25.14 1.42
N ASP A 8 16.61 26.13 1.91
CA ASP A 8 17.16 27.18 2.77
C ASP A 8 17.30 26.74 4.24
N ASP A 9 16.37 25.94 4.74
CA ASP A 9 16.36 25.50 6.15
C ASP A 9 16.74 24.02 6.27
N TRP A 10 18.00 23.75 6.61
CA TRP A 10 18.48 22.39 6.89
C TRP A 10 17.77 21.76 8.09
N LYS A 11 17.23 22.50 9.06
CA LYS A 11 16.50 21.92 10.20
C LYS A 11 15.09 21.48 9.81
N SER A 12 14.49 22.13 8.82
CA SER A 12 13.18 21.76 8.30
C SER A 12 13.13 20.28 7.87
N GLY A 13 12.02 19.61 8.17
CA GLY A 13 11.72 18.28 7.63
C GLY A 13 11.39 18.30 6.13
N GLN A 14 11.11 19.47 5.58
CA GLN A 14 10.79 19.66 4.16
C GLN A 14 12.03 19.89 3.29
N HIS A 15 13.21 19.97 3.89
CA HIS A 15 14.46 20.16 3.14
C HIS A 15 14.63 19.07 2.08
N PHE A 16 14.87 19.47 0.82
CA PHE A 16 14.86 18.59 -0.34
C PHE A 16 15.77 17.36 -0.16
N VAL A 17 17.01 17.56 0.32
CA VAL A 17 17.96 16.45 0.52
C VAL A 17 17.42 15.42 1.51
N LYS A 18 16.75 15.85 2.59
CA LYS A 18 16.16 14.92 3.57
C LYS A 18 15.00 14.15 2.96
N GLN A 19 14.12 14.83 2.23
CA GLN A 19 12.99 14.18 1.56
C GLN A 19 13.45 13.22 0.47
N PHE A 20 14.46 13.58 -0.31
CA PHE A 20 15.05 12.72 -1.33
C PHE A 20 15.66 11.47 -0.71
N MET A 21 16.48 11.63 0.34
CA MET A 21 17.06 10.49 1.05
C MET A 21 15.98 9.64 1.72
N ALA A 22 14.99 10.24 2.37
CA ALA A 22 13.87 9.51 2.94
C ALA A 22 13.12 8.70 1.88
N GLY A 23 12.85 9.28 0.71
CA GLY A 23 12.24 8.57 -0.42
C GLY A 23 13.09 7.40 -0.90
N ALA A 24 14.41 7.57 -1.01
CA ALA A 24 15.32 6.49 -1.38
C ALA A 24 15.30 5.34 -0.35
N PHE A 25 15.32 5.65 0.95
CA PHE A 25 15.21 4.63 2.00
C PHE A 25 13.85 3.95 2.03
N ILE A 26 12.75 4.69 1.84
CA ILE A 26 11.41 4.11 1.72
C ILE A 26 11.36 3.12 0.56
N ALA A 27 11.93 3.47 -0.60
CA ALA A 27 11.98 2.56 -1.74
C ALA A 27 12.77 1.28 -1.41
N ILE A 28 13.91 1.39 -0.73
CA ILE A 28 14.71 0.22 -0.31
C ILE A 28 13.93 -0.67 0.67
N VAL A 29 13.35 -0.08 1.72
CA VAL A 29 12.59 -0.82 2.73
C VAL A 29 11.38 -1.49 2.09
N MET A 30 10.60 -0.74 1.32
CA MET A 30 9.38 -1.25 0.68
C MET A 30 9.68 -2.31 -0.38
N THR A 31 10.76 -2.22 -1.17
CA THR A 31 10.98 -3.18 -2.26
C THR A 31 11.92 -4.33 -1.92
N GLY A 32 12.78 -4.13 -0.91
CA GLY A 32 13.88 -5.02 -0.58
C GLY A 32 13.89 -5.56 0.84
N LEU A 33 13.03 -5.07 1.75
CA LEU A 33 12.92 -5.61 3.12
C LEU A 33 11.49 -6.03 3.47
N ASP A 34 10.48 -5.34 2.95
CA ASP A 34 9.08 -5.73 3.09
C ASP A 34 8.83 -7.05 2.37
N GLN A 35 8.37 -8.05 3.12
CA GLN A 35 8.24 -9.41 2.64
C GLN A 35 7.17 -9.56 1.54
N ASP A 36 6.08 -8.79 1.58
CA ASP A 36 5.04 -8.87 0.53
C ASP A 36 5.59 -8.37 -0.81
N MET A 37 6.24 -7.21 -0.79
CA MET A 37 6.80 -6.60 -1.99
C MET A 37 8.07 -7.32 -2.48
N MET A 38 8.95 -7.74 -1.57
CA MET A 38 10.18 -8.47 -1.91
C MET A 38 9.84 -9.79 -2.61
N GLN A 39 8.91 -10.58 -2.07
CA GLN A 39 8.54 -11.86 -2.67
C GLN A 39 7.92 -11.69 -4.05
N LYS A 40 7.07 -10.66 -4.26
CA LYS A 40 6.54 -10.32 -5.59
C LYS A 40 7.68 -10.10 -6.61
N ASN A 41 8.77 -9.44 -6.21
CA ASN A 41 9.93 -9.27 -7.07
C ASN A 41 10.73 -10.56 -7.30
N LEU A 42 10.89 -11.41 -6.27
CA LEU A 42 11.62 -12.69 -6.37
C LEU A 42 10.89 -13.76 -7.21
N THR A 43 9.57 -13.66 -7.36
CA THR A 43 8.79 -14.57 -8.23
C THR A 43 8.94 -14.27 -9.72
N CYS A 44 9.56 -13.15 -10.08
CA CYS A 44 9.86 -12.83 -11.48
C CYS A 44 10.93 -13.79 -12.04
N ARG A 45 10.79 -14.16 -13.32
CA ARG A 45 11.65 -15.16 -13.97
C ARG A 45 13.12 -14.78 -14.03
N SER A 46 13.42 -13.48 -14.08
CA SER A 46 14.78 -12.95 -14.15
C SER A 46 14.86 -11.58 -13.48
N LEU A 47 16.08 -11.17 -13.10
CA LEU A 47 16.34 -9.84 -12.56
C LEU A 47 15.88 -8.72 -13.51
N LYS A 48 16.07 -8.91 -14.82
CA LYS A 48 15.64 -7.93 -15.83
C LYS A 48 14.11 -7.78 -15.86
N ASP A 49 13.38 -8.88 -15.66
CA ASP A 49 11.91 -8.84 -15.62
C ASP A 49 11.41 -8.19 -14.33
N ALA A 50 12.06 -8.47 -13.19
CA ALA A 50 11.76 -7.79 -11.92
C ALA A 50 11.99 -6.27 -12.02
N GLN A 51 13.10 -5.84 -12.64
CA GLN A 51 13.38 -4.41 -12.88
C GLN A 51 12.34 -3.75 -13.78
N LYS A 52 11.91 -4.42 -14.86
CA LYS A 52 10.84 -3.92 -15.73
C LYS A 52 9.52 -3.82 -14.98
N ASN A 53 9.17 -4.82 -14.18
CA ASN A 53 7.96 -4.82 -13.37
C ASN A 53 7.96 -3.62 -12.41
N MET A 54 9.07 -3.41 -11.68
CA MET A 54 9.20 -2.28 -10.76
C MET A 54 9.14 -0.93 -11.48
N PHE A 55 9.75 -0.81 -12.66
CA PHE A 55 9.68 0.42 -13.46
C PHE A 55 8.23 0.77 -13.86
N TRP A 56 7.48 -0.19 -14.39
CA TRP A 56 6.07 0.01 -14.73
C TRP A 56 5.22 0.27 -13.49
N PHE A 57 5.45 -0.46 -12.41
CA PHE A 57 4.77 -0.24 -11.14
C PHE A 57 4.97 1.18 -10.63
N THR A 58 6.21 1.70 -10.63
CA THR A 58 6.50 3.08 -10.20
C THR A 58 5.77 4.10 -11.08
N ILE A 59 5.75 3.93 -12.40
CA ILE A 59 5.02 4.84 -13.31
C ILE A 59 3.53 4.88 -12.96
N VAL A 60 2.90 3.70 -12.84
CA VAL A 60 1.48 3.59 -12.50
C VAL A 60 1.20 4.19 -11.13
N LEU A 61 2.02 3.85 -10.12
CA LEU A 61 1.89 4.36 -8.76
C LEU A 61 1.98 5.88 -8.71
N THR A 62 2.98 6.48 -9.37
CA THR A 62 3.14 7.94 -9.43
C THR A 62 1.92 8.59 -10.09
N PHE A 63 1.45 8.06 -11.21
CA PHE A 63 0.30 8.62 -11.92
C PHE A 63 -0.99 8.53 -11.09
N VAL A 64 -1.26 7.37 -10.50
CA VAL A 64 -2.43 7.17 -9.63
C VAL A 64 -2.37 8.08 -8.40
N ASN A 65 -1.20 8.23 -7.77
CA ASN A 65 -1.04 9.13 -6.63
C ASN A 65 -1.29 10.60 -7.00
N LEU A 66 -0.86 11.05 -8.18
CA LEU A 66 -1.16 12.40 -8.67
C LEU A 66 -2.66 12.60 -8.87
N ILE A 67 -3.37 11.60 -9.39
CA ILE A 67 -4.85 11.64 -9.50
C ILE A 67 -5.49 11.75 -8.11
N PHE A 68 -5.10 10.92 -7.15
CA PHE A 68 -5.65 10.97 -5.79
C PHE A 68 -5.34 12.29 -5.08
N LEU A 69 -4.14 12.84 -5.26
CA LEU A 69 -3.76 14.13 -4.68
C LEU A 69 -4.59 15.27 -5.29
N GLY A 70 -4.71 15.30 -6.62
CA GLY A 70 -5.55 16.28 -7.33
C GLY A 70 -7.03 16.18 -6.94
N LEU A 71 -7.53 14.95 -6.84
CA LEU A 71 -8.89 14.69 -6.37
C LEU A 71 -9.09 15.15 -4.92
N GLY A 72 -8.12 14.92 -4.03
CA GLY A 72 -8.17 15.41 -2.65
C GLY A 72 -8.29 16.93 -2.57
N VAL A 73 -7.57 17.67 -3.41
CA VAL A 73 -7.69 19.13 -3.51
C VAL A 73 -9.09 19.53 -3.98
N LEU A 74 -9.59 18.94 -5.07
CA LEU A 74 -10.93 19.24 -5.62
C LEU A 74 -12.05 18.95 -4.62
N LEU A 75 -11.96 17.83 -3.91
CA LEU A 75 -12.93 17.46 -2.88
C LEU A 75 -12.89 18.40 -1.68
N THR A 76 -11.70 18.91 -1.33
CA THR A 76 -11.54 19.87 -0.23
C THR A 76 -12.22 21.19 -0.58
N GLU A 77 -11.97 21.71 -1.78
CA GLU A 77 -12.64 22.93 -2.29
C GLU A 77 -14.16 22.73 -2.37
N TYR A 78 -14.61 21.56 -2.84
CA TYR A 78 -16.02 21.23 -2.89
C TYR A 78 -16.66 21.24 -1.49
N ALA A 79 -16.03 20.61 -0.49
CA ALA A 79 -16.54 20.58 0.88
C ALA A 79 -16.65 22.00 1.48
N ILE A 80 -15.64 22.85 1.25
CA ILE A 80 -15.67 24.25 1.69
C ILE A 80 -16.83 25.00 1.03
N SER A 81 -17.01 24.86 -0.30
CA SER A 81 -18.07 25.57 -1.02
C SER A 81 -19.50 25.11 -0.67
N THR A 82 -19.64 23.89 -0.16
CA THR A 82 -20.95 23.29 0.19
C THR A 82 -21.22 23.28 1.70
N GLY A 83 -20.29 23.78 2.52
CA GLY A 83 -20.40 23.81 3.98
C GLY A 83 -20.32 22.42 4.63
N ILE A 84 -19.69 21.45 3.96
CA ILE A 84 -19.45 20.11 4.51
C ILE A 84 -18.25 20.18 5.47
N ASP A 85 -18.50 19.92 6.75
CA ASP A 85 -17.45 19.84 7.77
C ASP A 85 -16.83 18.44 7.81
N ALA A 86 -16.02 18.13 6.78
CA ALA A 86 -15.22 16.91 6.72
C ALA A 86 -13.79 17.24 6.30
N GLN A 87 -12.82 16.60 6.95
CA GLN A 87 -11.41 16.89 6.80
C GLN A 87 -10.62 15.59 6.62
N LYS A 88 -9.50 15.67 5.90
CA LYS A 88 -8.54 14.56 5.72
C LYS A 88 -9.24 13.26 5.27
N ASP A 89 -9.01 12.15 5.95
CA ASP A 89 -9.50 10.82 5.56
C ASP A 89 -11.03 10.72 5.58
N ALA A 90 -11.72 11.57 6.34
CA ALA A 90 -13.18 11.62 6.40
C ALA A 90 -13.81 12.36 5.21
N LEU A 91 -13.02 13.16 4.46
CA LEU A 91 -13.51 13.97 3.35
C LEU A 91 -14.13 13.11 2.24
N PHE A 92 -13.39 12.10 1.78
CA PHE A 92 -13.81 11.26 0.67
C PHE A 92 -15.07 10.45 0.99
N PRO A 93 -15.13 9.70 2.11
CA PRO A 93 -16.34 8.97 2.49
C PRO A 93 -17.55 9.88 2.70
N THR A 94 -17.34 11.03 3.34
CA THR A 94 -18.43 11.98 3.62
C THR A 94 -19.04 12.50 2.32
N ILE A 95 -18.20 12.90 1.37
CA ILE A 95 -18.69 13.38 0.07
C ILE A 95 -19.36 12.23 -0.70
N ALA A 96 -18.73 11.06 -0.77
CA ALA A 96 -19.27 9.92 -1.52
C ALA A 96 -20.62 9.40 -0.98
N LEU A 97 -20.87 9.52 0.33
CA LEU A 97 -22.06 8.96 0.99
C LEU A 97 -23.14 9.99 1.31
N GLN A 98 -22.77 11.24 1.64
CA GLN A 98 -23.72 12.25 2.13
C GLN A 98 -24.15 13.27 1.09
N THR A 99 -23.48 13.35 -0.07
CA THR A 99 -23.87 14.30 -1.11
C THR A 99 -24.85 13.69 -2.11
N LYS A 100 -25.67 14.54 -2.73
CA LYS A 100 -26.61 14.18 -3.80
C LYS A 100 -25.92 13.78 -5.13
N MET A 101 -24.64 13.43 -5.11
CA MET A 101 -23.86 13.02 -6.30
C MET A 101 -24.35 11.69 -6.93
N GLY A 102 -25.29 11.01 -6.29
CA GLY A 102 -25.95 9.81 -6.81
C GLY A 102 -25.38 8.53 -6.20
N ILE A 103 -26.26 7.55 -5.98
CA ILE A 103 -25.95 6.28 -5.29
C ILE A 103 -24.79 5.52 -5.96
N GLY A 104 -24.60 5.67 -7.27
CA GLY A 104 -23.54 5.01 -8.02
C GLY A 104 -22.13 5.37 -7.54
N LEU A 105 -21.87 6.63 -7.17
CA LEU A 105 -20.56 7.06 -6.68
C LEU A 105 -20.22 6.42 -5.34
N GLY A 106 -21.19 6.42 -4.41
CA GLY A 106 -21.04 5.76 -3.11
C GLY A 106 -20.81 4.26 -3.24
N LEU A 107 -21.51 3.58 -4.14
CA LEU A 107 -21.32 2.16 -4.39
C LEU A 107 -19.92 1.84 -4.94
N VAL A 108 -19.47 2.57 -5.97
CA VAL A 108 -18.13 2.38 -6.54
C VAL A 108 -17.05 2.65 -5.50
N PHE A 109 -17.22 3.68 -4.67
CA PHE A 109 -16.30 3.99 -3.58
C PHE A 109 -16.21 2.85 -2.55
N ILE A 110 -17.34 2.38 -2.04
CA ILE A 110 -17.37 1.31 -1.03
C ILE A 110 -16.79 0.02 -1.59
N LEU A 111 -17.13 -0.34 -2.84
CA LEU A 111 -16.56 -1.52 -3.51
C LEU A 111 -15.05 -1.39 -3.67
N GLY A 112 -14.56 -0.22 -4.11
CA GLY A 112 -13.12 0.05 -4.23
C GLY A 112 -12.39 0.01 -2.89
N LEU A 113 -12.99 0.59 -1.84
CA LEU A 113 -12.44 0.60 -0.49
C LEU A 113 -12.33 -0.82 0.08
N ILE A 114 -13.39 -1.62 -0.02
CA ILE A 114 -13.39 -3.02 0.43
C ILE A 114 -12.38 -3.83 -0.37
N ALA A 115 -12.32 -3.65 -1.70
CA ALA A 115 -11.36 -4.35 -2.55
C ALA A 115 -9.90 -4.02 -2.17
N ALA A 116 -9.59 -2.75 -1.94
CA ALA A 116 -8.25 -2.32 -1.54
C ALA A 116 -7.87 -2.84 -0.14
N ALA A 117 -8.81 -2.78 0.81
CA ALA A 117 -8.61 -3.30 2.17
C ALA A 117 -8.37 -4.82 2.16
N TYR A 118 -9.18 -5.57 1.42
CA TYR A 118 -9.05 -7.03 1.34
C TYR A 118 -7.75 -7.45 0.62
N SER A 119 -7.38 -6.76 -0.46
CA SER A 119 -6.11 -7.00 -1.15
C SER A 119 -4.89 -6.76 -0.24
N SER A 120 -4.97 -5.80 0.67
CA SER A 120 -3.89 -5.49 1.63
C SER A 120 -3.84 -6.51 2.77
N ALA A 121 -5.00 -6.93 3.27
CA ALA A 121 -5.10 -7.94 4.32
C ALA A 121 -4.62 -9.32 3.86
N ASP A 122 -5.01 -9.74 2.65
CA ASP A 122 -4.60 -11.01 2.05
C ASP A 122 -3.08 -11.10 1.87
N SER A 123 -2.47 -10.01 1.39
CA SER A 123 -1.02 -9.97 1.19
C SER A 123 -0.26 -9.96 2.52
N ALA A 124 -0.75 -9.23 3.53
CA ALA A 124 -0.19 -9.25 4.88
C ALA A 124 -0.26 -10.64 5.54
N LEU A 125 -1.39 -11.35 5.40
CA LEU A 125 -1.56 -12.72 5.90
C LEU A 125 -0.60 -13.70 5.23
N THR A 126 -0.44 -13.60 3.91
CA THR A 126 0.48 -14.44 3.14
C THR A 126 1.93 -14.17 3.52
N SER A 127 2.30 -12.90 3.67
CA SER A 127 3.62 -12.46 4.12
C SER A 127 3.94 -13.01 5.52
N LEU A 128 3.03 -12.85 6.49
CA LEU A 128 3.19 -13.38 7.85
C LEU A 128 3.32 -14.91 7.86
N THR A 129 2.44 -15.60 7.12
CA THR A 129 2.49 -17.07 6.98
C THR A 129 3.84 -17.52 6.45
N THR A 130 4.36 -16.82 5.44
CA THR A 130 5.62 -17.20 4.79
C THR A 130 6.80 -16.92 5.70
N SER A 131 6.90 -15.73 6.30
CA SER A 131 7.98 -15.42 7.24
C SER A 131 7.97 -16.35 8.46
N PHE A 132 6.79 -16.68 8.99
CA PHE A 132 6.70 -17.59 10.12
C PHE A 132 7.05 -19.04 9.75
N SER A 133 6.59 -19.52 8.60
CA SER A 133 6.84 -20.89 8.17
C SER A 133 8.28 -21.12 7.69
N VAL A 134 8.81 -20.23 6.85
CA VAL A 134 10.13 -20.36 6.22
C VAL A 134 11.23 -19.82 7.13
N ASP A 135 11.09 -18.60 7.65
CA ASP A 135 12.21 -17.95 8.36
C ASP A 135 12.29 -18.37 9.83
N ILE A 136 11.14 -18.42 10.52
CA ILE A 136 11.08 -18.73 11.96
C ILE A 136 11.09 -20.24 12.21
N LEU A 137 10.15 -20.97 11.61
CA LEU A 137 10.01 -22.42 11.82
C LEU A 137 10.91 -23.27 10.92
N LYS A 138 11.47 -22.69 9.84
CA LYS A 138 12.35 -23.37 8.89
C LYS A 138 11.81 -24.70 8.40
N ILE A 139 10.51 -24.72 8.07
CA ILE A 139 9.82 -25.99 7.79
C ILE A 139 10.37 -26.71 6.54
N GLU A 140 10.98 -25.96 5.62
CA GLU A 140 11.60 -26.50 4.41
C GLU A 140 12.84 -27.35 4.72
N GLU A 141 13.59 -26.98 5.77
CA GLU A 141 14.79 -27.69 6.21
C GLU A 141 14.43 -28.87 7.15
N ARG A 142 13.33 -28.76 7.90
CA ARG A 142 13.03 -29.65 9.03
C ARG A 142 12.03 -30.77 8.74
N TYR A 143 11.24 -30.67 7.66
CA TYR A 143 10.14 -31.60 7.39
C TYR A 143 10.10 -32.04 5.93
N GLU A 144 9.59 -33.24 5.67
CA GLU A 144 9.30 -33.69 4.31
C GLU A 144 8.19 -32.85 3.65
N VAL A 145 8.24 -32.74 2.31
CA VAL A 145 7.32 -31.93 1.49
C VAL A 145 5.84 -32.14 1.84
N LYS A 146 5.43 -33.38 2.13
CA LYS A 146 4.03 -33.69 2.53
C LYS A 146 3.62 -32.99 3.82
N LYS A 147 4.50 -32.94 4.82
CA LYS A 147 4.24 -32.28 6.12
C LYS A 147 4.36 -30.77 6.04
N GLN A 148 5.21 -30.23 5.16
CA GLN A 148 5.35 -28.79 4.95
C GLN A 148 4.04 -28.14 4.52
N ASN A 149 3.33 -28.73 3.54
CA ASN A 149 2.06 -28.18 3.06
C ASN A 149 0.97 -28.15 4.13
N LEU A 150 0.94 -29.16 5.00
CA LEU A 150 -0.01 -29.20 6.12
C LEU A 150 0.32 -28.12 7.15
N LEU A 151 1.60 -27.97 7.52
CA LEU A 151 2.04 -26.92 8.44
C LEU A 151 1.76 -25.51 7.89
N ARG A 152 2.04 -25.24 6.61
CA ARG A 152 1.74 -23.94 5.99
C ARG A 152 0.26 -23.59 6.09
N LYS A 153 -0.64 -24.54 5.80
CA LYS A 153 -2.09 -24.35 5.91
C LYS A 153 -2.51 -24.06 7.36
N LEU A 154 -1.97 -24.80 8.32
CA LEU A 154 -2.26 -24.57 9.75
C LEU A 154 -1.78 -23.19 10.20
N ILE A 155 -0.56 -22.79 9.82
CA ILE A 155 -0.01 -21.46 10.14
C ILE A 155 -0.84 -20.36 9.47
N HIS A 156 -1.29 -20.56 8.24
CA HIS A 156 -2.12 -19.59 7.53
C HIS A 156 -3.47 -19.38 8.23
N VAL A 157 -4.15 -20.46 8.61
CA VAL A 157 -5.41 -20.38 9.38
C VAL A 157 -5.18 -19.77 10.76
N ALA A 158 -4.08 -20.12 11.44
CA ALA A 158 -3.73 -19.51 12.72
C ALA A 158 -3.44 -18.00 12.59
N SER A 159 -2.79 -17.59 11.50
CA SER A 159 -2.50 -16.18 11.20
C SER A 159 -3.79 -15.41 10.95
N GLN A 160 -4.76 -16.00 10.23
CA GLN A 160 -6.08 -15.43 10.04
C GLN A 160 -6.80 -15.24 11.38
N LEU A 161 -6.84 -16.28 12.23
CA LEU A 161 -7.48 -16.21 13.55
C LEU A 161 -6.81 -15.23 14.52
N PHE A 162 -5.55 -14.87 14.30
CA PHE A 162 -4.85 -13.90 15.13
C PHE A 162 -5.08 -12.45 14.68
N LEU A 163 -5.24 -12.22 13.37
CA LEU A 163 -5.42 -10.90 12.77
C LEU A 163 -6.89 -10.42 12.75
N TYR A 164 -7.85 -11.33 12.91
CA TYR A 164 -9.29 -11.06 12.98
C TYR A 164 -9.84 -11.33 14.39
#